data_AF-A0A6A6L1F9-F1
#
_entry.id   AF-A0A6A6L1F9-F1
#
_cell.length_a   1.000
_cell.length_b   1.000
_cell.length_c   1.000
_cell.angle_alpha   90.00
_cell.angle_beta   90.00
_cell.angle_gamma   90.00
#
_symmetry.space_group_name_H-M   'P 1'
#
loop_
_entity.id
_entity.type
_entity.pdbx_description
1 polymer ?
#
loop_
_entity_poly.entity_id
_entity_poly.type
_entity_poly.pdbx_seq_one_letter_code
_entity_poly.pdbx_strand_id
1 'polypeptide(L)'
;MSCSNEKIICEHVPRHRILQVALFIYVGLAFGLATIYYDLGSSYGSIQARGSLLMFISTFLTFMAIGGFPSFVEEMKVFVRERLNGHYETTTFIVANTFSSMPFLLVISLIPGAIAYYLTGLQKGFEHFLCFASIIFASMILVESVMMAIASIVPNFLMGIIAGAGIQGLMALGGGFFRLPNDLPKPFWKYPLYYIAFHKYAYQGLFKNEFAGLKFQSNQAAGGIPHMTMVKKF
;
A
#
# COMPACT_ATOMS: atom_id res chain seq x y z
N MET A 1 -22.80 10.58 -43.21
CA MET A 1 -23.84 10.45 -42.19
C MET A 1 -23.19 9.81 -40.96
N SER A 2 -23.18 10.57 -39.86
CA SER A 2 -22.69 10.22 -38.50
C SER A 2 -21.16 10.08 -38.25
N CYS A 3 -20.47 11.22 -38.21
CA CYS A 3 -19.26 11.39 -37.40
C CYS A 3 -19.53 12.53 -36.39
N SER A 4 -20.50 12.29 -35.52
CA SER A 4 -20.94 13.23 -34.50
C SER A 4 -21.33 12.39 -33.29
N ASN A 5 -20.36 11.98 -32.46
CA ASN A 5 -20.57 11.55 -31.06
C ASN A 5 -19.29 11.13 -30.29
N GLU A 6 -18.10 11.64 -30.64
CA GLU A 6 -16.89 11.42 -29.81
C GLU A 6 -16.32 12.74 -29.25
N LYS A 7 -17.21 13.71 -28.99
CA LYS A 7 -16.94 14.82 -28.08
C LYS A 7 -17.43 14.47 -26.67
N ILE A 8 -17.02 13.31 -26.14
CA ILE A 8 -16.93 13.18 -24.68
C ILE A 8 -15.64 13.90 -24.34
N ILE A 9 -15.82 15.13 -23.90
CA ILE A 9 -14.80 16.03 -23.37
C ILE A 9 -13.95 15.21 -22.39
N CYS A 10 -12.78 14.76 -22.85
CA CYS A 10 -11.64 14.53 -21.99
C CYS A 10 -11.33 15.90 -21.42
N GLU A 11 -12.01 16.28 -20.34
CA GLU A 11 -11.54 17.37 -19.52
C GLU A 11 -10.17 16.93 -19.08
N HIS A 12 -9.13 17.55 -19.64
CA HIS A 12 -7.76 17.31 -19.27
C HIS A 12 -7.62 17.80 -17.84
N VAL A 13 -8.08 16.99 -16.88
CA VAL A 13 -7.98 17.30 -15.47
C VAL A 13 -6.48 17.41 -15.24
N PRO A 14 -5.98 18.60 -14.89
CA PRO A 14 -4.56 18.79 -14.75
C PRO A 14 -4.04 17.75 -13.76
N ARG A 15 -2.97 17.02 -14.10
CA ARG A 15 -2.39 15.99 -13.23
C ARG A 15 -2.28 16.50 -11.79
N HIS A 16 -1.82 17.74 -11.61
CA HIS A 16 -1.73 18.40 -10.29
C HIS A 16 -3.04 18.43 -9.48
N ARG A 17 -4.23 18.59 -10.10
CA ARG A 17 -5.51 18.59 -9.38
C ARG A 17 -5.88 17.18 -8.89
N ILE A 18 -5.61 16.15 -9.70
CA ILE A 18 -5.82 14.76 -9.29
C ILE A 18 -4.91 14.41 -8.11
N LEU A 19 -3.64 14.82 -8.18
CA LEU A 19 -2.65 14.62 -7.12
C LEU A 19 -3.07 15.31 -5.82
N GLN A 20 -3.58 16.55 -5.88
CA GLN A 20 -4.07 17.29 -4.72
C GLN A 20 -5.28 16.61 -4.08
N VAL A 21 -6.28 16.21 -4.87
CA VAL A 21 -7.47 15.52 -4.36
C VAL A 21 -7.10 14.18 -3.73
N ALA A 22 -6.22 13.41 -4.38
CA ALA A 22 -5.69 12.17 -3.83
C ALA A 22 -4.99 12.41 -2.49
N LEU A 23 -4.10 13.40 -2.41
CA LEU A 23 -3.40 13.73 -1.16
C LEU A 23 -4.38 14.10 -0.04
N PHE A 24 -5.39 14.94 -0.32
CA PHE A 24 -6.42 15.31 0.66
C PHE A 24 -7.18 14.09 1.19
N ILE A 25 -7.59 13.20 0.29
CA ILE A 25 -8.28 11.95 0.64
C ILE A 25 -7.37 11.10 1.53
N TYR A 26 -6.13 10.87 1.13
CA TYR A 26 -5.18 10.03 1.86
C TYR A 26 -4.88 10.58 3.26
N VAL A 27 -4.70 11.89 3.39
CA VAL A 27 -4.48 12.56 4.66
C VAL A 27 -5.71 12.46 5.55
N GLY A 28 -6.92 12.71 5.02
CA GLY A 28 -8.16 12.60 5.79
C GLY A 28 -8.38 11.18 6.34
N LEU A 29 -8.08 10.16 5.54
CA LEU A 29 -8.21 8.76 5.93
C LEU A 29 -7.13 8.34 6.93
N ALA A 30 -5.87 8.76 6.73
CA ALA A 30 -4.80 8.54 7.69
C ALA A 30 -5.11 9.19 9.04
N PHE A 31 -5.66 10.41 9.02
CA PHE A 31 -6.11 11.10 10.22
C PHE A 31 -7.28 10.36 10.91
N GLY A 32 -8.28 9.93 10.15
CA GLY A 32 -9.41 9.15 10.69
C GLY A 32 -9.00 7.81 11.30
N LEU A 33 -8.02 7.12 10.71
CA LEU A 33 -7.44 5.92 11.32
C LEU A 33 -6.66 6.25 12.59
N ALA A 34 -5.88 7.33 12.54
CA ALA A 34 -5.06 7.72 13.66
C ALA A 34 -5.88 8.15 14.88
N THR A 35 -7.06 8.73 14.68
CA THR A 35 -7.98 9.08 15.78
C THR A 35 -8.68 7.85 16.37
N ILE A 36 -9.02 6.84 15.55
CA ILE A 36 -9.60 5.59 16.05
C ILE A 36 -8.61 4.83 16.93
N TYR A 37 -7.32 4.81 16.55
CA TYR A 37 -6.25 4.13 17.26
C TYR A 37 -5.38 5.08 18.09
N TYR A 38 -5.98 6.15 18.61
CA TYR A 38 -5.26 7.16 19.38
C TYR A 38 -4.71 6.56 20.68
N ASP A 39 -3.41 6.79 20.91
CA ASP A 39 -2.64 6.39 22.11
C ASP A 39 -2.77 4.90 22.49
N LEU A 40 -2.13 4.05 21.70
CA LEU A 40 -2.07 2.60 21.96
C LEU A 40 -1.30 2.31 23.26
N GLY A 41 -2.01 1.98 24.34
CA GLY A 41 -1.41 1.61 25.63
C GLY A 41 -0.48 0.38 25.59
N SER A 42 0.05 -0.08 26.73
CA SER A 42 1.00 -1.22 26.79
C SER A 42 0.37 -2.56 27.21
N SER A 43 -0.96 -2.67 27.14
CA SER A 43 -1.70 -3.90 27.49
C SER A 43 -1.60 -4.96 26.40
N TYR A 44 -1.87 -6.23 26.73
CA TYR A 44 -1.90 -7.35 25.76
C TYR A 44 -2.85 -7.09 24.57
N GLY A 45 -3.99 -6.42 24.80
CA GLY A 45 -4.91 -6.01 23.73
C GLY A 45 -4.31 -4.99 22.75
N SER A 46 -3.29 -4.24 23.16
CA SER A 46 -2.58 -3.27 22.33
C SER A 46 -1.71 -3.93 21.26
N ILE A 47 -1.22 -5.16 21.50
CA ILE A 47 -0.43 -5.91 20.50
C ILE A 47 -1.27 -6.15 19.25
N GLN A 48 -2.49 -6.65 19.43
CA GLN A 48 -3.39 -6.91 18.32
C GLN A 48 -3.83 -5.60 17.64
N ALA A 49 -4.09 -4.54 18.43
CA ALA A 49 -4.46 -3.25 17.90
C ALA A 49 -3.34 -2.62 17.04
N ARG A 50 -2.09 -2.59 17.54
CA ARG A 50 -0.90 -2.15 16.78
C ARG A 50 -0.70 -2.96 15.49
N GLY A 51 -0.86 -4.29 15.59
CA GLY A 51 -0.81 -5.17 14.43
C GLY A 51 -1.87 -4.83 13.37
N SER A 52 -3.12 -4.66 13.79
CA SER A 52 -4.22 -4.29 12.88
C SER A 52 -4.04 -2.90 12.25
N LEU A 53 -3.49 -1.95 12.99
CA LEU A 53 -3.24 -0.59 12.52
C LEU A 53 -2.18 -0.58 11.40
N LEU A 54 -1.03 -1.22 11.62
CA LEU A 54 0.06 -1.30 10.64
C LEU A 54 -0.41 -1.92 9.32
N MET A 55 -1.17 -3.00 9.44
CA MET A 55 -1.81 -3.70 8.34
C MET A 55 -2.77 -2.81 7.59
N PHE A 56 -3.66 -2.14 8.32
CA PHE A 56 -4.66 -1.29 7.73
C PHE A 56 -4.00 -0.13 6.98
N ILE A 57 -3.05 0.58 7.59
CA ILE A 57 -2.34 1.69 6.95
C ILE A 57 -1.67 1.23 5.65
N SER A 58 -0.89 0.14 5.71
CA SER A 58 -0.19 -0.36 4.54
C SER A 58 -1.14 -0.82 3.44
N THR A 59 -2.16 -1.63 3.77
CA THR A 59 -3.13 -2.13 2.80
C THR A 59 -3.92 -0.98 2.18
N PHE A 60 -4.44 -0.11 3.02
CA PHE A 60 -5.33 0.97 2.62
C PHE A 60 -4.64 1.97 1.70
N LEU A 61 -3.43 2.41 2.07
CA LEU A 61 -2.61 3.28 1.23
C LEU A 61 -2.36 2.63 -0.15
N THR A 62 -1.98 1.36 -0.17
CA THR A 62 -1.75 0.63 -1.44
C THR A 62 -3.02 0.47 -2.28
N PHE A 63 -4.17 0.23 -1.65
CA PHE A 63 -5.45 0.07 -2.35
C PHE A 63 -5.94 1.37 -2.99
N MET A 64 -5.81 2.47 -2.26
CA MET A 64 -6.20 3.78 -2.77
C MET A 64 -5.37 4.21 -3.99
N ALA A 65 -4.17 3.65 -4.17
CA ALA A 65 -3.31 3.97 -5.33
C ALA A 65 -3.94 3.48 -6.65
N ILE A 66 -4.86 2.51 -6.60
CA ILE A 66 -5.65 2.06 -7.76
C ILE A 66 -6.51 3.21 -8.33
N GLY A 67 -6.88 4.20 -7.50
CA GLY A 67 -7.62 5.39 -7.96
C GLY A 67 -6.89 6.19 -9.05
N GLY A 68 -5.55 6.08 -9.15
CA GLY A 68 -4.75 6.68 -10.22
C GLY A 68 -4.75 5.91 -11.54
N PHE A 69 -5.41 4.74 -11.59
CA PHE A 69 -5.39 3.86 -12.77
C PHE A 69 -5.88 4.50 -14.08
N PRO A 70 -6.95 5.32 -14.09
CA PRO A 70 -7.39 5.99 -15.32
C PRO A 70 -6.30 6.85 -15.97
N SER A 71 -5.49 7.54 -15.16
CA SER A 71 -4.36 8.34 -15.65
C SER A 71 -3.29 7.48 -16.32
N PHE A 72 -2.97 6.31 -15.75
CA PHE A 72 -2.03 5.37 -16.39
C PHE A 72 -2.54 4.84 -17.74
N VAL A 73 -3.86 4.63 -17.88
CA VAL A 73 -4.46 4.21 -19.14
C VAL A 73 -4.36 5.29 -20.21
N GLU A 74 -4.54 6.55 -19.83
CA GLU A 74 -4.34 7.68 -20.74
C GLU A 74 -2.87 7.77 -21.21
N GLU A 75 -1.92 7.64 -20.29
CA GLU A 75 -0.49 7.60 -20.61
C GLU A 75 -0.15 6.42 -21.56
N MET A 76 -0.74 5.22 -21.36
CA MET A 76 -0.54 4.08 -22.26
C MET A 76 -1.04 4.35 -23.68
N LYS A 77 -2.18 5.01 -23.84
CA LYS A 77 -2.73 5.34 -25.17
C LYS A 77 -1.80 6.27 -25.94
N VAL A 78 -1.22 7.25 -25.25
CA VAL A 78 -0.23 8.16 -25.84
C VAL A 78 1.04 7.41 -26.20
N PHE A 79 1.56 6.58 -25.30
CA PHE A 79 2.76 5.78 -25.53
C PHE A 79 2.64 4.86 -26.75
N VAL A 80 1.52 4.14 -26.90
CA VAL A 80 1.29 3.25 -28.06
C VAL A 80 1.33 4.04 -29.37
N ARG A 81 0.74 5.24 -29.39
CA ARG A 81 0.74 6.11 -30.56
C ARG A 81 2.15 6.63 -30.90
N GLU A 82 2.93 7.05 -29.91
CA GLU A 82 4.30 7.55 -30.11
C GLU A 82 5.27 6.45 -30.54
N ARG A 83 5.10 5.23 -30.01
CA ARG A 83 5.88 4.06 -30.40
C ARG A 83 5.66 3.67 -31.86
N LEU A 84 4.42 3.73 -32.34
CA LEU A 84 4.10 3.46 -33.75
C LEU A 84 4.77 4.46 -34.70
N ASN A 85 5.04 5.68 -34.22
CA ASN A 85 5.79 6.70 -34.96
C ASN A 85 7.31 6.61 -34.77
N GLY A 86 7.82 5.58 -34.09
CA GLY A 86 9.26 5.34 -33.89
C GLY A 86 9.97 6.33 -32.95
N HIS A 87 9.24 7.08 -32.11
CA HIS A 87 9.85 8.13 -31.28
C HIS A 87 10.49 7.61 -29.98
N TYR A 88 9.97 6.51 -29.39
CA TYR A 88 10.45 6.00 -28.10
C TYR A 88 10.43 4.46 -28.01
N GLU A 89 11.42 3.92 -27.32
CA GLU A 89 11.45 2.51 -26.89
C GLU A 89 10.72 2.29 -25.55
N THR A 90 10.27 1.06 -25.31
CA THR A 90 9.50 0.70 -24.11
C THR A 90 10.29 0.90 -22.80
N THR A 91 11.59 0.66 -22.82
CA THR A 91 12.47 0.80 -21.64
C THR A 91 12.59 2.26 -21.20
N THR A 92 12.81 3.16 -22.15
CA THR A 92 12.89 4.61 -21.90
C THR A 92 11.60 5.14 -21.29
N PHE A 93 10.45 4.67 -21.78
CA PHE A 93 9.15 5.07 -21.25
C PHE A 93 8.94 4.60 -19.80
N ILE A 94 9.25 3.34 -19.49
CA ILE A 94 9.11 2.82 -18.11
C ILE A 94 10.01 3.58 -17.15
N VAL A 95 11.28 3.78 -17.50
CA VAL A 95 12.25 4.47 -16.65
C VAL A 95 11.82 5.93 -16.44
N ALA A 96 11.49 6.66 -17.50
CA ALA A 96 11.04 8.04 -17.40
C ALA A 96 9.77 8.18 -16.55
N ASN A 97 8.81 7.26 -16.72
CA ASN A 97 7.58 7.27 -15.94
C ASN A 97 7.85 7.02 -14.44
N THR A 98 8.65 6.01 -14.11
CA THR A 98 9.00 5.70 -12.72
C THR A 98 9.71 6.88 -12.05
N PHE A 99 10.69 7.50 -12.71
CA PHE A 99 11.39 8.67 -12.16
C PHE A 99 10.47 9.89 -12.03
N SER A 100 9.54 10.09 -12.96
CA SER A 100 8.56 11.17 -12.88
C SER A 100 7.56 10.98 -11.73
N SER A 101 7.18 9.74 -11.41
CA SER A 101 6.21 9.44 -10.35
C SER A 101 6.82 9.36 -8.95
N MET A 102 8.11 9.02 -8.82
CA MET A 102 8.82 8.93 -7.54
C MET A 102 8.60 10.11 -6.57
N PRO A 103 8.78 11.38 -6.95
CA PRO A 103 8.58 12.50 -6.02
C PRO A 103 7.14 12.60 -5.54
N PHE A 104 6.17 12.29 -6.40
CA PHE A 104 4.77 12.27 -6.02
C PHE A 104 4.45 11.12 -5.06
N LEU A 105 4.92 9.90 -5.37
CA LEU A 105 4.77 8.75 -4.51
C LEU A 105 5.39 8.96 -3.13
N LEU A 106 6.52 9.67 -3.07
CA LEU A 106 7.19 10.02 -1.81
C LEU A 106 6.28 10.91 -0.96
N VAL A 107 5.68 11.95 -1.54
CA VAL A 107 4.80 12.88 -0.82
C VAL A 107 3.53 12.18 -0.31
N ILE A 108 2.86 11.39 -1.15
CA ILE A 108 1.61 10.70 -0.76
C ILE A 108 1.82 9.53 0.19
N SER A 109 3.04 9.01 0.32
CA SER A 109 3.35 7.96 1.30
C SER A 109 3.84 8.57 2.60
N LEU A 110 4.73 9.57 2.53
CA LEU A 110 5.39 10.15 3.69
C LEU A 110 4.45 11.01 4.55
N ILE A 111 3.63 11.87 3.93
CA ILE A 111 2.74 12.77 4.69
C ILE A 111 1.68 11.99 5.48
N PRO A 112 0.79 11.19 4.85
CA PRO A 112 -0.20 10.42 5.59
C PRO A 112 0.45 9.33 6.46
N GLY A 113 1.57 8.75 6.02
CA GLY A 113 2.33 7.80 6.83
C GLY A 113 2.88 8.41 8.13
N ALA A 114 3.43 9.63 8.06
CA ALA A 114 3.91 10.36 9.23
C ALA A 114 2.78 10.74 10.18
N ILE A 115 1.66 11.24 9.65
CA ILE A 115 0.47 11.54 10.46
C ILE A 115 0.01 10.27 11.18
N ALA A 116 -0.16 9.17 10.45
CA ALA A 116 -0.60 7.91 11.04
C ALA A 116 0.38 7.38 12.08
N TYR A 117 1.70 7.49 11.85
CA TYR A 117 2.73 7.01 12.76
C TYR A 117 2.80 7.80 14.07
N TYR A 118 2.84 9.14 13.99
CA TYR A 118 3.02 9.99 15.16
C TYR A 118 1.74 10.10 16.00
N LEU A 119 0.56 10.14 15.39
CA LEU A 119 -0.70 10.28 16.14
C LEU A 119 -1.10 9.00 16.90
N THR A 120 -0.73 7.82 16.40
CA THR A 120 -1.11 6.55 17.02
C THR A 120 -0.14 6.09 18.12
N GLY A 121 0.98 6.80 18.30
CA GLY A 121 1.96 6.49 19.34
C GLY A 121 2.73 5.19 19.07
N LEU A 122 3.14 4.97 17.83
CA LEU A 122 4.09 3.89 17.47
C LEU A 122 5.46 4.10 18.15
N GLN A 123 6.33 3.10 18.06
CA GLN A 123 7.62 3.10 18.73
C GLN A 123 8.44 4.37 18.46
N LYS A 124 8.78 5.13 19.51
CA LYS A 124 9.49 6.41 19.36
C LYS A 124 10.94 6.16 18.92
N GLY A 125 11.32 6.66 17.74
CA GLY A 125 12.70 6.64 17.24
C GLY A 125 12.77 7.00 15.76
N PHE A 126 13.76 7.82 15.38
CA PHE A 126 13.92 8.24 13.98
C PHE A 126 14.20 7.07 13.04
N GLU A 127 14.98 6.07 13.50
CA GLU A 127 15.27 4.86 12.72
C GLU A 127 14.02 4.03 12.44
N HIS A 128 13.13 3.90 13.42
CA HIS A 128 11.88 3.17 13.27
C HIS A 128 10.92 3.88 12.33
N PHE A 129 10.85 5.22 12.41
CA PHE A 129 10.07 6.02 11.46
C PHE A 129 10.61 5.89 10.04
N LEU A 130 11.93 5.96 9.85
CA LEU A 130 12.55 5.86 8.52
C LEU A 130 12.33 4.46 7.91
N CYS A 131 12.48 3.41 8.70
CA CYS A 131 12.17 2.04 8.29
C CYS A 131 10.70 1.91 7.87
N PHE A 132 9.76 2.39 8.71
CA PHE A 132 8.33 2.42 8.41
C PHE A 132 8.03 3.16 7.10
N ALA A 133 8.52 4.38 6.94
CA ALA A 133 8.32 5.19 5.75
C ALA A 133 8.90 4.52 4.50
N SER A 134 10.08 3.91 4.60
CA SER A 134 10.71 3.20 3.48
C SER A 134 9.91 1.99 3.02
N ILE A 135 9.30 1.24 3.94
CA ILE A 135 8.46 0.07 3.61
C ILE A 135 7.18 0.51 2.91
N ILE A 136 6.52 1.57 3.40
CA ILE A 136 5.31 2.11 2.77
C ILE A 136 5.64 2.67 1.38
N PHE A 137 6.73 3.41 1.24
CA PHE A 137 7.18 3.95 -0.04
C PHE A 137 7.52 2.85 -1.05
N ALA A 138 8.28 1.82 -0.65
CA ALA A 138 8.58 0.68 -1.50
C ALA A 138 7.30 -0.07 -1.93
N SER A 139 6.34 -0.21 -1.02
CA SER A 139 5.04 -0.81 -1.32
C SER A 139 4.27 0.01 -2.37
N MET A 140 4.31 1.34 -2.31
CA MET A 140 3.69 2.20 -3.32
C MET A 140 4.32 2.06 -4.70
N ILE A 141 5.66 2.00 -4.79
CA ILE A 141 6.36 1.80 -6.07
C ILE A 141 5.99 0.43 -6.68
N LEU A 142 5.91 -0.61 -5.85
CA LEU A 142 5.49 -1.94 -6.31
C LEU A 142 4.07 -1.92 -6.86
N VAL A 143 3.13 -1.24 -6.18
CA VAL A 143 1.76 -1.09 -6.66
C VAL A 143 1.71 -0.32 -7.98
N GLU A 144 2.44 0.78 -8.11
CA GLU A 144 2.53 1.53 -9.37
C GLU A 144 3.02 0.62 -10.50
N SER A 145 4.05 -0.18 -10.25
CA SER A 145 4.61 -1.12 -11.22
C SER A 145 3.60 -2.19 -11.65
N VAL A 146 2.84 -2.75 -10.69
CA VAL A 146 1.77 -3.72 -10.98
C VAL A 146 0.65 -3.07 -11.78
N MET A 147 0.23 -1.86 -11.42
CA MET A 147 -0.83 -1.14 -12.14
C MET A 147 -0.41 -0.80 -13.57
N MET A 148 0.85 -0.41 -13.77
CA MET A 148 1.41 -0.12 -15.10
C MET A 148 1.46 -1.39 -15.97
N ALA A 149 1.83 -2.54 -15.38
CA ALA A 149 1.78 -3.82 -16.07
C ALA A 149 0.34 -4.19 -16.50
N ILE A 150 -0.65 -3.99 -15.62
CA ILE A 150 -2.06 -4.24 -15.92
C ILE A 150 -2.55 -3.28 -17.02
N ALA A 151 -2.19 -2.01 -16.95
CA ALA A 151 -2.57 -1.00 -17.95
C ALA A 151 -2.05 -1.33 -19.37
N SER A 152 -0.93 -2.04 -19.48
CA SER A 152 -0.37 -2.49 -20.77
C SER A 152 -1.11 -3.67 -21.41
N ILE A 153 -1.80 -4.49 -20.59
CA ILE A 153 -2.47 -5.71 -21.03
C ILE A 153 -3.95 -5.42 -21.31
N VAL A 154 -4.56 -4.56 -20.50
CA VAL A 154 -6.01 -4.40 -20.49
C VAL A 154 -6.44 -3.26 -21.41
N PRO A 155 -7.36 -3.50 -22.38
CA PRO A 155 -7.80 -2.47 -23.33
C PRO A 155 -8.80 -1.46 -22.72
N ASN A 156 -9.44 -1.80 -21.59
CA ASN A 156 -10.47 -1.00 -20.95
C ASN A 156 -10.09 -0.63 -19.51
N PHE A 157 -10.20 0.66 -19.17
CA PHE A 157 -9.88 1.16 -17.83
C PHE A 157 -10.67 0.46 -16.71
N LEU A 158 -11.95 0.14 -16.95
CA LEU A 158 -12.81 -0.50 -15.95
C LEU A 158 -12.32 -1.92 -15.64
N MET A 159 -11.97 -2.69 -16.66
CA MET A 159 -11.40 -4.03 -16.48
C MET A 159 -10.06 -3.95 -15.74
N GLY A 160 -9.27 -2.91 -15.99
CA GLY A 160 -7.98 -2.72 -15.32
C GLY A 160 -8.12 -2.35 -13.84
N ILE A 161 -9.10 -1.52 -13.48
CA ILE A 161 -9.44 -1.24 -12.07
C ILE A 161 -9.89 -2.53 -11.36
N ILE A 162 -10.77 -3.31 -11.99
CA ILE A 162 -11.27 -4.58 -11.43
C ILE A 162 -10.10 -5.57 -11.24
N ALA A 163 -9.25 -5.72 -12.26
CA ALA A 163 -8.09 -6.60 -12.19
C ALA A 163 -7.07 -6.14 -11.12
N GLY A 164 -6.78 -4.84 -11.07
CA GLY A 164 -5.89 -4.24 -10.09
C GLY A 164 -6.39 -4.41 -8.66
N ALA A 165 -7.66 -4.14 -8.41
CA ALA A 165 -8.29 -4.35 -7.11
C ALA A 165 -8.35 -5.83 -6.72
N GLY A 166 -8.62 -6.73 -7.68
CA GLY A 166 -8.59 -8.17 -7.47
C GLY A 166 -7.21 -8.69 -7.09
N ILE A 167 -6.17 -8.29 -7.84
CA ILE A 167 -4.78 -8.69 -7.58
C ILE A 167 -4.32 -8.16 -6.22
N GLN A 168 -4.56 -6.88 -5.94
CA GLN A 168 -4.21 -6.28 -4.63
C GLN A 168 -4.98 -6.91 -3.47
N GLY A 169 -6.26 -7.24 -3.65
CA GLY A 169 -7.04 -7.96 -2.64
C GLY A 169 -6.52 -9.36 -2.38
N LEU A 170 -6.18 -10.10 -3.42
CA LEU A 170 -5.58 -11.43 -3.27
C LEU A 170 -4.21 -11.35 -2.58
N MET A 171 -3.37 -10.37 -2.93
CA MET A 171 -2.07 -10.16 -2.27
C MET A 171 -2.24 -9.76 -0.79
N ALA A 172 -3.19 -8.87 -0.48
CA ALA A 172 -3.47 -8.48 0.90
C ALA A 172 -4.00 -9.64 1.75
N LEU A 173 -4.89 -10.48 1.18
CA LEU A 173 -5.37 -11.71 1.83
C LEU A 173 -4.24 -12.71 2.08
N GLY A 174 -3.34 -12.85 1.10
CA GLY A 174 -2.15 -13.70 1.19
C GLY A 174 -1.03 -13.16 2.09
N GLY A 175 -1.14 -11.93 2.60
CA GLY A 175 -0.08 -11.27 3.37
C GLY A 175 0.19 -11.86 4.77
N GLY A 176 -0.60 -12.83 5.23
CA GLY A 176 -0.31 -13.60 6.46
C GLY A 176 -0.83 -12.98 7.76
N PHE A 177 -1.61 -11.91 7.71
CA PHE A 177 -2.27 -11.32 8.88
C PHE A 177 -3.60 -11.98 9.22
N PHE A 178 -4.46 -12.22 8.23
CA PHE A 178 -5.76 -12.87 8.45
C PHE A 178 -5.63 -14.32 8.89
N ARG A 179 -4.56 -15.00 8.45
CA ARG A 179 -4.25 -16.37 8.84
C ARG A 179 -2.75 -16.59 8.78
N LEU A 180 -2.20 -17.26 9.79
CA LEU A 180 -0.77 -17.54 9.84
C LEU A 180 -0.36 -18.46 8.67
N PRO A 181 0.89 -18.33 8.16
CA PRO A 181 1.45 -19.15 7.06
C PRO A 181 1.31 -20.66 7.25
N ASN A 182 1.26 -21.11 8.51
CA ASN A 182 1.18 -22.51 8.89
C ASN A 182 -0.24 -23.09 8.80
N ASP A 183 -1.27 -22.25 8.91
CA ASP A 183 -2.68 -22.65 8.89
C ASP A 183 -3.35 -22.41 7.53
N LEU A 184 -2.61 -21.95 6.52
CA LEU A 184 -3.14 -21.72 5.18
C LEU A 184 -3.31 -23.04 4.41
N PRO A 185 -4.45 -23.24 3.70
CA PRO A 185 -4.67 -24.41 2.86
C PRO A 185 -3.60 -24.53 1.77
N LYS A 186 -2.98 -25.71 1.71
CA LYS A 186 -1.64 -25.92 1.11
C LYS A 186 -1.52 -25.60 -0.38
N PRO A 187 -2.44 -25.95 -1.31
CA PRO A 187 -2.11 -25.88 -2.74
C PRO A 187 -2.06 -24.46 -3.33
N PHE A 188 -3.09 -23.65 -3.09
CA PHE A 188 -3.25 -22.34 -3.73
C PHE A 188 -2.82 -21.17 -2.82
N TRP A 189 -3.09 -21.27 -1.53
CA TRP A 189 -2.88 -20.15 -0.62
C TRP A 189 -1.47 -20.11 -0.03
N LYS A 190 -0.83 -21.28 0.18
CA LYS A 190 0.50 -21.37 0.79
C LYS A 190 1.66 -21.24 -0.22
N TYR A 191 1.55 -21.78 -1.43
CA TYR A 191 2.68 -21.84 -2.37
C TYR A 191 2.75 -20.64 -3.34
N PRO A 192 1.75 -20.36 -4.20
CA PRO A 192 1.87 -19.22 -5.11
C PRO A 192 1.55 -17.89 -4.41
N LEU A 193 0.42 -17.80 -3.71
CA LEU A 193 -0.09 -16.51 -3.26
C LEU A 193 0.73 -15.90 -2.12
N TYR A 194 1.07 -16.70 -1.11
CA TYR A 194 1.87 -16.22 0.04
C TYR A 194 3.28 -15.77 -0.36
N TYR A 195 3.93 -16.43 -1.32
CA TYR A 195 5.30 -16.09 -1.71
C TYR A 195 5.38 -14.92 -2.68
N ILE A 196 4.36 -14.75 -3.53
CA ILE A 196 4.28 -13.66 -4.52
C ILE A 196 3.74 -12.37 -3.89
N ALA A 197 2.88 -12.45 -2.86
CA ALA A 197 2.28 -11.29 -2.23
C ALA A 197 3.34 -10.37 -1.58
N PHE A 198 3.56 -9.18 -2.16
CA PHE A 198 4.49 -8.20 -1.59
C PHE A 198 4.05 -7.74 -0.20
N HIS A 199 2.73 -7.69 0.04
CA HIS A 199 2.12 -7.36 1.33
C HIS A 199 2.68 -8.22 2.47
N LYS A 200 2.99 -9.51 2.24
CA LYS A 200 3.67 -10.36 3.25
C LYS A 200 4.96 -9.72 3.75
N TYR A 201 5.85 -9.35 2.82
CA TYR A 201 7.16 -8.80 3.17
C TYR A 201 7.03 -7.42 3.81
N ALA A 202 6.09 -6.61 3.33
CA ALA A 202 5.76 -5.33 3.94
C ALA A 202 5.30 -5.51 5.40
N TYR A 203 4.35 -6.41 5.66
CA TYR A 203 3.82 -6.64 7.00
C TYR A 203 4.85 -7.24 7.95
N GLN A 204 5.66 -8.21 7.50
CA GLN A 204 6.76 -8.75 8.29
C GLN A 204 7.78 -7.66 8.65
N GLY A 205 8.09 -6.76 7.71
CA GLY A 205 8.96 -5.60 7.95
C GLY A 205 8.36 -4.64 8.99
N LEU A 206 7.08 -4.27 8.83
CA LEU A 206 6.38 -3.37 9.74
C LEU A 206 6.26 -3.96 11.15
N PHE A 207 5.90 -5.23 11.27
CA PHE A 207 5.81 -5.92 12.56
C PHE A 207 7.17 -6.08 13.22
N LYS A 208 8.21 -6.42 12.46
CA LYS A 208 9.56 -6.49 13.02
C LYS A 208 10.02 -5.12 13.50
N ASN A 209 9.73 -4.07 12.75
CA ASN A 209 10.11 -2.70 13.11
C ASN A 209 9.40 -2.21 14.39
N GLU A 210 8.11 -2.53 14.55
CA GLU A 210 7.30 -2.08 15.68
C GLU A 210 7.44 -2.94 16.92
N PHE A 211 7.56 -4.27 16.79
CA PHE A 211 7.60 -5.16 17.95
C PHE A 211 9.02 -5.49 18.43
N ALA A 212 10.05 -5.16 17.66
CA ALA A 212 11.43 -5.37 18.09
C ALA A 212 11.80 -4.42 19.23
N GLY A 213 12.00 -4.98 20.42
CA GLY A 213 12.40 -4.25 21.62
C GLY A 213 11.25 -3.84 22.54
N LEU A 214 9.99 -4.02 22.12
CA LEU A 214 8.84 -3.79 22.99
C LEU A 214 8.64 -4.95 23.97
N LYS A 215 8.39 -4.60 25.23
CA LYS A 215 8.05 -5.51 26.32
C LYS A 215 6.60 -5.26 26.71
N PHE A 216 5.73 -6.25 26.50
CA PHE A 216 4.32 -6.17 26.89
C PHE A 216 4.12 -6.86 28.24
N GLN A 217 3.27 -6.28 29.09
CA GLN A 217 2.89 -6.93 30.35
C GLN A 217 1.94 -8.09 30.04
N SER A 218 2.29 -9.30 30.47
CA SER A 218 1.38 -10.45 30.36
C SER A 218 0.35 -10.36 31.48
N ASN A 219 -0.94 -10.32 31.14
CA ASN A 219 -2.00 -10.56 32.12
C ASN A 219 -2.06 -12.07 32.43
N GLN A 220 -1.23 -12.54 33.36
CA GLN A 220 -1.55 -13.74 34.13
C GLN A 220 -2.41 -13.32 35.32
N ALA A 221 -3.73 -13.34 35.16
CA ALA A 221 -4.63 -13.31 36.31
C ALA A 221 -4.71 -14.74 36.88
N ALA A 222 -3.84 -15.03 37.85
CA ALA A 222 -4.04 -15.91 39.03
C ALA A 222 -2.69 -16.50 39.52
N GLY A 223 -1.97 -15.76 40.37
CA GLY A 223 -1.05 -16.35 41.36
C GLY A 223 0.39 -16.68 40.96
N GLY A 224 0.94 -16.14 39.87
CA GLY A 224 2.34 -16.40 39.46
C GLY A 224 3.09 -15.13 39.10
N ILE A 225 4.37 -15.07 39.48
CA ILE A 225 5.34 -13.98 39.24
C ILE A 225 5.22 -13.44 37.80
N PRO A 226 5.19 -12.10 37.57
CA PRO A 226 5.02 -11.54 36.24
C PRO A 226 6.15 -11.97 35.30
N HIS A 227 5.85 -12.88 34.38
CA HIS A 227 6.80 -13.36 33.37
C HIS A 227 6.73 -12.47 32.13
N MET A 228 7.81 -11.75 31.86
CA MET A 228 7.90 -10.84 30.72
C MET A 228 8.05 -11.65 29.42
N THR A 229 6.94 -11.87 28.71
CA THR A 229 6.95 -12.65 27.46
C THR A 229 7.48 -11.79 26.32
N MET A 230 8.70 -12.09 25.85
CA MET A 230 9.19 -11.55 24.58
C MET A 230 8.28 -12.05 23.44
N VAL A 231 7.88 -11.14 22.56
CA VAL A 231 7.21 -11.47 21.29
C VAL A 231 8.18 -12.35 20.48
N LYS A 232 7.97 -13.67 20.52
CA LYS A 232 8.77 -14.64 19.78
C LYS A 232 8.41 -14.50 18.30
N LYS A 233 9.39 -14.01 17.52
CA LYS A 233 9.52 -14.01 16.04
C LYS A 233 8.25 -14.31 15.25
N PHE A 234 7.71 -13.26 14.62
CA PHE A 234 6.97 -13.34 13.36
C PHE A 234 7.85 -13.86 12.22
#